data_AF-B0CDJ3-F1
#
_entry.id   AF-B0CDJ3-F1
#
_cell.length_a   1.000
_cell.length_b   1.000
_cell.length_c   1.000
_cell.angle_alpha   90.00
_cell.angle_beta   90.00
_cell.angle_gamma   90.00
#
_symmetry.space_group_name_H-M   'P 1'
#
loop_
_entity.id
_entity.type
_entity.pdbx_description
1 polymer ?
#
loop_
_entity_poly.entity_id
_entity_poly.type
_entity_poly.pdbx_seq_one_letter_code
_entity_poly.pdbx_strand_id
1 'polypeptide(L)' 'MTLDGTQTIPAQKYTPRRIIGVGNVGRHPGQATYTLYNPANNQITFKTVKYSKTKGFAVQNS' A
#
# COMPACT_ATOMS: atom_id res chain seq x y z
N MET A 1 8.36 36.06 -37.65
CA MET A 1 8.29 35.43 -36.32
C MET A 1 7.18 36.15 -35.57
N THR A 2 6.01 35.54 -35.40
CA THR A 2 4.90 36.14 -34.63
C THR A 2 4.70 35.34 -33.36
N LEU A 3 4.49 36.06 -32.25
CA LEU A 3 4.63 35.60 -30.86
C LEU A 3 3.27 35.20 -30.23
N ASP A 4 2.29 34.79 -31.06
CA ASP A 4 0.89 34.62 -30.61
C ASP A 4 0.33 33.21 -30.88
N GLY A 5 1.21 32.21 -30.93
CA GLY A 5 0.78 30.81 -31.01
C GLY A 5 0.31 30.33 -29.64
N THR A 6 -0.99 30.07 -29.47
CA THR A 6 -1.47 29.31 -28.30
C THR A 6 -0.78 27.95 -28.30
N GLN A 7 0.19 27.77 -27.41
CA GLN A 7 0.86 26.50 -27.23
C GLN A 7 -0.13 25.53 -26.61
N THR A 8 -0.71 24.66 -27.45
CA THR A 8 -1.50 23.52 -27.01
C THR A 8 -0.60 22.65 -26.16
N ILE A 9 -0.74 22.75 -24.83
CA ILE A 9 -0.08 21.82 -23.91
C ILE A 9 -0.66 20.45 -24.24
N PRO A 10 0.12 19.50 -24.77
CA PRO A 10 -0.40 18.17 -25.00
C PRO A 10 -0.83 17.62 -23.65
N ALA A 11 -2.11 17.30 -23.51
CA ALA A 11 -2.65 16.68 -22.30
C ALA A 11 -1.96 15.33 -22.12
N GLN A 12 -0.93 15.30 -21.28
CA GLN A 12 -0.17 14.10 -21.00
C GLN A 12 -1.10 13.09 -20.33
N LYS A 13 -1.47 12.04 -21.07
CA LYS A 13 -2.29 10.94 -20.54
C LYS A 13 -1.50 10.18 -19.49
N TYR A 14 -1.67 10.53 -18.23
CA TYR A 14 -1.19 9.70 -17.13
C TYR A 14 -2.10 8.49 -16.97
N THR A 15 -1.50 7.33 -16.74
CA THR A 15 -2.27 6.17 -16.27
C THR A 15 -2.80 6.48 -14.86
N PRO A 16 -4.07 6.15 -14.55
CA PRO A 16 -4.58 6.25 -13.19
C PRO A 16 -3.73 5.43 -12.24
N ARG A 17 -3.30 6.03 -11.13
CA ARG A 17 -2.51 5.37 -10.07
C ARG A 17 -3.35 5.28 -8.80
N ARG A 18 -3.08 4.25 -7.99
CA ARG A 18 -3.75 4.05 -6.70
C ARG A 18 -2.71 4.14 -5.58
N ILE A 19 -2.94 5.03 -4.62
CA ILE A 19 -2.10 5.17 -3.41
C ILE A 19 -2.73 4.30 -2.31
N ILE A 20 -1.92 3.47 -1.64
CA ILE A 20 -2.39 2.54 -0.61
C ILE A 20 -1.61 2.76 0.68
N GLY A 21 -2.31 3.13 1.76
CA GLY A 21 -1.74 3.14 3.10
C GLY A 21 -1.67 1.72 3.65
N VAL A 22 -0.45 1.18 3.82
CA VAL A 22 -0.27 -0.25 4.17
C VAL A 22 -0.51 -0.57 5.64
N GLY A 23 -0.48 0.43 6.52
CA GLY A 23 -0.59 0.25 7.97
C GLY A 23 0.77 0.10 8.66
N ASN A 24 0.75 -0.17 9.97
CA ASN A 24 1.95 -0.34 10.79
C ASN A 24 1.88 -1.67 11.57
N VAL A 25 3.00 -2.39 11.61
CA VAL A 25 3.11 -3.72 12.22
C VAL A 25 3.61 -3.69 13.68
N GLY A 26 4.36 -2.66 14.09
CA GLY A 26 5.09 -2.65 15.38
C GLY A 26 4.95 -1.40 16.24
N ARG A 27 4.19 -0.38 15.81
CA ARG A 27 3.97 0.87 16.53
C ARG A 27 3.12 0.67 17.78
N HIS A 28 2.15 -0.23 17.71
CA HIS A 28 1.25 -0.53 18.82
C HIS A 28 1.53 -1.95 19.32
N PRO A 29 1.96 -2.11 20.58
CA PRO A 29 2.19 -3.43 21.16
C PRO A 29 0.97 -4.35 21.00
N GLY A 30 1.22 -5.54 20.48
CA GLY A 30 0.21 -6.58 20.33
C GLY A 30 -0.80 -6.36 19.20
N GLN A 31 -0.54 -5.43 18.27
CA GLN A 31 -1.35 -5.23 17.08
C GLN A 31 -0.47 -4.98 15.86
N ALA A 32 -0.75 -5.71 14.78
CA ALA A 32 -0.15 -5.47 13.47
C ALA A 32 -1.25 -5.20 12.44
N THR A 33 -1.12 -4.09 11.72
CA THR A 33 -1.96 -3.76 10.56
C THR A 33 -1.11 -3.77 9.31
N TYR A 34 -1.52 -4.56 8.32
CA TYR A 34 -0.81 -4.76 7.05
C TYR A 34 -1.79 -4.95 5.90
N THR A 35 -1.27 -4.91 4.68
CA THR A 35 -2.06 -5.03 3.45
C THR A 35 -1.49 -6.14 2.57
N LEU A 36 -2.37 -6.99 2.04
CA LEU A 36 -2.03 -8.01 1.04
C LEU A 36 -2.45 -7.53 -0.34
N TYR A 37 -1.55 -7.65 -1.32
CA TYR A 37 -1.82 -7.35 -2.72
C TYR A 37 -1.78 -8.64 -3.54
N ASN A 38 -2.82 -8.88 -4.33
CA ASN A 38 -2.87 -9.99 -5.28
C ASN A 38 -2.58 -9.47 -6.70
N PRO A 39 -1.39 -9.76 -7.27
CA PRO A 39 -1.03 -9.30 -8.61
C PRO A 39 -1.85 -9.96 -9.73
N ALA A 40 -2.47 -11.13 -9.49
CA ALA A 40 -3.22 -11.86 -10.52
C ALA A 40 -4.55 -11.18 -10.87
N ASN A 41 -5.15 -10.45 -9.92
CA ASN A 41 -6.45 -9.81 -10.10
C ASN A 41 -6.52 -8.37 -9.56
N ASN A 42 -5.37 -7.80 -9.20
CA ASN A 42 -5.23 -6.44 -8.69
C ASN A 42 -6.05 -6.17 -7.40
N GLN A 43 -6.40 -7.23 -6.65
CA GLN A 43 -7.15 -7.12 -5.39
C GLN A 43 -6.25 -6.78 -4.21
N ILE A 44 -6.83 -6.06 -3.26
CA ILE A 44 -6.16 -5.57 -2.07
C ILE A 44 -6.99 -5.96 -0.85
N THR A 45 -6.34 -6.55 0.15
CA THR A 45 -6.98 -6.97 1.40
C THR A 45 -6.27 -6.35 2.60
N PHE A 46 -7.00 -5.53 3.35
CA PHE A 46 -6.51 -4.95 4.60
C PHE A 46 -6.68 -5.95 5.74
N LYS A 47 -5.63 -6.14 6.56
CA LYS A 47 -5.65 -7.05 7.70
C LYS A 47 -5.16 -6.36 8.95
N THR A 48 -5.85 -6.63 10.05
CA THR A 48 -5.38 -6.31 11.40
C THR A 48 -5.40 -7.58 12.22
N VAL A 49 -4.25 -7.91 12.80
CA VAL A 49 -4.09 -9.09 13.66
C VAL A 49 -3.62 -8.65 15.04
N LYS A 50 -4.05 -9.38 16.07
CA LYS A 50 -3.55 -9.22 17.44
C LYS A 50 -2.45 -10.24 17.70
N TYR A 51 -1.37 -9.82 18.32
CA TYR A 51 -0.28 -10.70 18.74
C TYR A 51 0.04 -10.48 20.22
N SER A 52 0.62 -11.48 20.87
CA SER A 52 1.16 -11.35 22.23
C SER A 52 2.32 -12.33 22.39
N LYS A 53 3.21 -12.10 23.36
CA LYS A 53 4.33 -13.04 23.63
C LYS A 53 3.87 -14.48 23.91
N THR A 54 2.62 -14.66 24.34
CA THR A 54 1.99 -15.96 24.62
C THR A 54 1.04 -16.46 23.53
N LYS A 55 0.75 -15.64 22.49
CA LYS A 55 -0.16 -15.99 21.38
C LYS A 55 0.34 -15.54 19.99
N GLY A 56 1.65 -15.46 19.80
CA GLY A 56 2.30 -15.18 18.51
C GLY A 56 3.23 -16.32 18.16
N PHE A 57 3.37 -16.60 16.86
CA PHE A 57 4.22 -17.62 16.22
C PHE A 57 5.28 -18.19 17.19
N ALA A 58 4.94 -19.31 17.83
CA ALA A 58 5.80 -19.93 18.81
C ALA A 58 7.15 -20.23 18.15
N VAL A 59 8.22 -19.77 18.78
CA VAL A 59 9.57 -20.27 18.51
C VAL A 59 9.51 -21.77 18.77
N GLN A 60 9.62 -22.59 17.72
CA GLN A 60 9.89 -24.01 17.88
C GLN A 60 11.30 -24.12 18.46
N ASN A 61 11.39 -24.31 19.77
CA ASN A 61 12.64 -24.69 20.40
C ASN A 61 12.97 -26.13 19.99
N SER A 62 14.20 -26.33 19.52
CA SER A 62 14.83 -27.62 19.25
C SER A 62 15.15 -28.39 20.52
#